data_AF-A0A8J9YVH7-F1
#
_entry.id   AF-A0A8J9YVH7-F1
#
_cell.length_a   1.000
_cell.length_b   1.000
_cell.length_c   1.000
_cell.angle_alpha   90.00
_cell.angle_beta   90.00
_cell.angle_gamma   90.00
#
_symmetry.space_group_name_H-M   'P 1'
#
loop_
_entity.id
_entity.type
_entity.pdbx_description
1 polymer ?
#
loop_
_entity_poly.entity_id
_entity_poly.type
_entity_poly.pdbx_seq_one_letter_code
_entity_poly.pdbx_strand_id
1 'polypeptide(L)'
;MQWVANKYSDIIEEENEEDMRRWGEKVKAANAATGKPADSPIKGEADARYQSPLSSGRGHKPGQPSSHAFGTFVENETNMKKILAVCLRNKLCSKCNLGIRTPHKCTANIARYAVIGDEAELGRQMGKQLAKNHLRVSHLVHDGDGHIVKGLSEVMEEETGEATKSLADTVHLSRRIARSVTTGKWSPQMWPGRTREERDRVQNRFGDDLKQRLEAEHKKAREKYGKDKDKMEEAMRKASNAIVNCYLDGDHTLCRAQSLACSGQDKRWGFSFFPDSTKENLCPNDSDREEMRKIVAKRLGEEALEATRYGLNTNRVESANRQFSKSVPKNRTLSRTLCGHYASAVHSANNGTAASILLKRQAAGLPPLSPRSPAADALKEMENNQCYKRAYNREAGTKRRRKARRVQLFKAYHATKVKERGHYKSEKEEEIPSKRPRRKATKKQPRGTSDHAYNRLDGEARPTWSKAKKTSQWSGEEDN
;
A
#
# COMPACT_ATOMS: atom_id res chain seq x y z
N MET A 1 -7.09 35.37 8.30
CA MET A 1 -7.17 33.90 8.09
C MET A 1 -5.84 33.16 8.28
N GLN A 2 -4.71 33.59 7.69
CA GLN A 2 -3.44 32.85 7.80
C GLN A 2 -2.88 32.74 9.23
N TRP A 3 -2.97 33.79 10.05
CA TRP A 3 -2.52 33.77 11.45
C TRP A 3 -3.25 32.69 12.27
N VAL A 4 -4.58 32.62 12.11
CA VAL A 4 -5.43 31.60 12.75
C VAL A 4 -5.03 30.19 12.31
N ALA A 5 -4.76 29.98 11.02
CA ALA A 5 -4.31 28.69 10.51
C ALA A 5 -2.94 28.28 11.05
N ASN A 6 -2.01 29.22 11.27
CA ASN A 6 -0.72 28.94 11.89
C ASN A 6 -0.89 28.55 13.36
N LYS A 7 -1.70 29.30 14.12
CA LYS A 7 -1.99 28.98 15.54
C LYS A 7 -2.57 27.57 15.69
N TYR A 8 -3.56 27.22 14.87
CA TYR A 8 -4.13 25.86 14.91
C TYR A 8 -3.20 24.80 14.36
N SER A 9 -2.22 25.14 13.50
CA SER A 9 -1.23 24.16 13.04
C SER A 9 -0.40 23.62 14.20
N ASP A 10 0.06 24.50 15.10
CA ASP A 10 0.86 24.12 16.28
C ASP A 10 0.03 23.25 17.24
N ILE A 11 -1.22 23.65 17.56
CA ILE A 11 -2.14 22.88 18.42
C ILE A 11 -2.41 21.47 17.86
N ILE A 12 -2.58 21.35 16.54
CA ILE A 12 -2.85 20.06 15.90
C ILE A 12 -1.62 19.14 15.93
N GLU A 13 -0.42 19.71 15.87
CA GLU A 13 0.83 18.96 15.98
C GLU A 13 0.96 18.35 17.39
N GLU A 14 0.76 19.17 18.42
CA GLU A 14 0.76 18.74 19.83
C GLU A 14 -0.29 17.67 20.11
N GLU A 15 -1.56 17.89 19.71
CA GLU A 15 -2.63 16.90 19.89
C GLU A 15 -2.34 15.59 19.16
N ASN A 16 -1.69 15.65 17.99
CA ASN A 16 -1.30 14.45 17.26
C ASN A 16 -0.17 13.68 17.95
N GLU A 17 0.83 14.36 18.50
CA GLU A 17 1.88 13.71 19.30
C GLU A 17 1.29 13.02 20.52
N GLU A 18 0.36 13.69 21.23
CA GLU A 18 -0.33 13.09 22.37
C GLU A 18 -1.27 11.95 21.97
N ASP A 19 -1.98 12.05 20.83
CA ASP A 19 -2.78 10.94 20.29
C ASP A 19 -1.91 9.70 20.00
N MET A 20 -0.76 9.87 19.33
CA MET A 20 0.14 8.76 19.05
C MET A 20 0.67 8.11 20.34
N ARG A 21 0.99 8.92 21.36
CA ARG A 21 1.38 8.43 22.70
C ARG A 21 0.25 7.63 23.35
N ARG A 22 -0.99 8.15 23.36
CA ARG A 22 -2.18 7.44 23.88
C ARG A 22 -2.44 6.13 23.14
N TRP A 23 -2.21 6.08 21.83
CA TRP A 23 -2.32 4.82 21.07
C TRP A 23 -1.19 3.84 21.40
N GLY A 24 0.02 4.34 21.67
CA GLY A 24 1.14 3.52 22.18
C GLY A 24 0.78 2.79 23.46
N GLU A 25 0.21 3.51 24.43
CA GLU A 25 -0.26 2.91 25.70
C GLU A 25 -1.38 1.87 25.49
N LYS A 26 -2.30 2.13 24.56
CA LYS A 26 -3.33 1.13 24.19
C LYS A 26 -2.75 -0.12 23.56
N VAL A 27 -1.65 -0.02 22.83
CA VAL A 27 -0.95 -1.19 22.28
C VAL A 27 -0.28 -1.99 23.39
N LYS A 28 0.37 -1.32 24.36
CA LYS A 28 0.91 -1.98 25.56
C LYS A 28 -0.16 -2.70 26.37
N ALA A 29 -1.31 -2.05 26.59
CA ALA A 29 -2.46 -2.66 27.25
C ALA A 29 -3.01 -3.87 26.47
N ALA A 30 -3.04 -3.80 25.13
CA ALA A 30 -3.44 -4.93 24.30
C ALA A 30 -2.45 -6.10 24.40
N ASN A 31 -1.14 -5.84 24.48
CA ASN A 31 -0.14 -6.89 24.72
C ASN A 31 -0.39 -7.58 26.06
N ALA A 32 -0.59 -6.81 27.14
CA ALA A 32 -0.94 -7.32 28.47
C ALA A 32 -2.19 -8.21 28.43
N ALA A 33 -3.25 -7.76 27.75
CA ALA A 33 -4.49 -8.53 27.59
C ALA A 33 -4.30 -9.85 26.80
N THR A 34 -3.25 -9.96 25.97
CA THR A 34 -2.89 -11.19 25.26
C THR A 34 -1.95 -12.11 26.04
N GLY A 35 -1.69 -11.82 27.32
CA GLY A 35 -0.79 -12.60 28.18
C GLY A 35 0.70 -12.33 27.95
N LYS A 36 1.05 -11.27 27.20
CA LYS A 36 2.44 -10.81 27.03
C LYS A 36 2.73 -9.69 28.03
N PRO A 37 3.99 -9.45 28.44
CA PRO A 37 4.36 -8.23 29.14
C PRO A 37 3.91 -6.97 28.38
N ALA A 38 3.48 -5.93 29.09
CA ALA A 38 3.02 -4.68 28.47
C ALA A 38 4.09 -4.06 27.54
N ASP A 39 5.35 -4.13 27.98
CA ASP A 39 6.52 -3.60 27.26
C ASP A 39 7.11 -4.59 26.24
N SER A 40 6.35 -5.61 25.87
CA SER A 40 6.78 -6.56 24.84
C SER A 40 7.08 -5.84 23.53
N PRO A 41 8.21 -6.17 22.87
CA PRO A 41 8.55 -5.60 21.58
C PRO A 41 7.46 -5.78 20.55
N ILE A 42 7.08 -4.68 19.89
CA ILE A 42 6.05 -4.67 18.86
C ILE A 42 6.66 -4.87 17.48
N LYS A 43 5.86 -5.39 16.55
CA LYS A 43 6.18 -5.38 15.12
C LYS A 43 5.58 -4.14 14.49
N GLY A 44 6.19 -3.66 13.42
CA GLY A 44 5.68 -2.53 12.67
C GLY A 44 5.90 -2.65 11.16
N GLU A 45 5.33 -1.70 10.45
CA GLU A 45 5.64 -1.40 9.05
C GLU A 45 6.03 0.07 8.95
N ALA A 46 6.99 0.37 8.08
CA ALA A 46 7.38 1.74 7.80
C ALA A 46 7.60 1.97 6.31
N ASP A 47 7.34 3.21 5.90
CA ASP A 47 7.51 3.67 4.52
C ASP A 47 7.78 5.18 4.53
N ALA A 48 8.43 5.65 3.48
CA ALA A 48 8.74 7.06 3.27
C ALA A 48 8.04 7.58 2.02
N ARG A 49 7.48 8.79 2.15
CA ARG A 49 6.83 9.50 1.05
C ARG A 49 7.59 10.76 0.70
N TYR A 50 7.79 10.96 -0.60
CA TYR A 50 8.37 12.19 -1.16
C TYR A 50 7.32 13.03 -1.87
N GLN A 51 7.46 14.35 -1.82
CA GLN A 51 6.59 15.27 -2.56
C GLN A 51 6.69 15.05 -4.07
N SER A 52 7.90 14.86 -4.59
CA SER A 52 8.18 14.56 -5.99
C SER A 52 8.99 13.28 -6.14
N PRO A 53 8.88 12.55 -7.26
CA PRO A 53 9.75 11.41 -7.53
C PRO A 53 11.22 11.84 -7.50
N LEU A 54 12.07 11.08 -6.78
CA LEU A 54 13.52 11.30 -6.74
C LEU A 54 14.15 11.22 -8.15
N SER A 55 13.53 10.45 -9.06
CA SER A 55 13.96 10.25 -10.45
C SER A 55 13.71 11.42 -11.41
N SER A 56 12.92 12.43 -11.01
CA SER A 56 12.63 13.59 -11.87
C SER A 56 13.82 14.56 -12.08
N GLY A 57 14.98 14.24 -11.48
CA GLY A 57 16.22 15.02 -11.55
C GLY A 57 17.36 14.35 -12.31
N ARG A 58 17.10 13.48 -13.30
CA ARG A 58 18.17 13.06 -14.22
C ARG A 58 18.62 14.29 -15.05
N GLY A 59 19.80 14.83 -14.73
CA GLY A 59 20.57 15.64 -15.68
C GLY A 59 20.85 17.10 -15.33
N HIS A 60 19.90 17.92 -14.85
CA HIS A 60 20.09 19.40 -14.97
C HIS A 60 19.52 20.31 -13.86
N LYS A 61 19.45 19.89 -12.59
CA LYS A 61 19.15 20.84 -11.50
C LYS A 61 20.08 20.68 -10.30
N PRO A 62 20.78 21.75 -9.87
CA PRO A 62 21.35 21.83 -8.52
C PRO A 62 20.21 21.75 -7.49
N GLY A 63 20.22 20.73 -6.65
CA GLY A 63 19.21 20.51 -5.61
C GLY A 63 18.25 19.35 -5.94
N GLN A 64 18.11 18.43 -4.99
CA GLN A 64 17.21 17.29 -5.10
C GLN A 64 15.76 17.73 -5.36
N PRO A 65 14.99 16.98 -6.17
CA PRO A 65 13.70 17.44 -6.68
C PRO A 65 12.62 17.62 -5.61
N SER A 66 12.73 16.93 -4.46
CA SER A 66 11.73 17.02 -3.39
C SER A 66 12.07 18.14 -2.40
N SER A 67 11.05 18.81 -1.88
CA SER A 67 11.21 19.84 -0.84
C SER A 67 10.88 19.34 0.57
N HIS A 68 10.19 18.21 0.66
CA HIS A 68 9.96 17.48 1.91
C HIS A 68 9.88 15.97 1.70
N ALA A 69 10.12 15.23 2.78
CA ALA A 69 9.84 13.81 2.92
C ALA A 69 9.06 13.54 4.21
N PHE A 70 8.24 12.50 4.19
CA PHE A 70 7.43 12.08 5.33
C PHE A 70 7.61 10.58 5.57
N GLY A 71 8.26 10.22 6.67
CA GLY A 71 8.35 8.85 7.16
C GLY A 71 7.16 8.53 8.06
N THR A 72 6.64 7.31 7.99
CA THR A 72 5.52 6.86 8.83
C THR A 72 5.78 5.46 9.34
N PHE A 73 5.58 5.26 10.64
CA PHE A 73 5.58 3.96 11.29
C PHE A 73 4.18 3.59 11.77
N VAL A 74 3.77 2.36 11.46
CA VAL A 74 2.48 1.80 11.85
C VAL A 74 2.70 0.52 12.63
N GLU A 75 2.01 0.35 13.76
CA GLU A 75 2.05 -0.89 14.54
C GLU A 75 1.35 -2.05 13.83
N ASN A 76 1.89 -3.25 14.03
CA ASN A 76 1.39 -4.47 13.44
C ASN A 76 0.97 -5.54 14.47
N GLU A 77 0.94 -5.22 15.76
CA GLU A 77 0.53 -6.14 16.84
C GLU A 77 -0.99 -6.25 16.96
N THR A 78 -1.72 -5.15 16.76
CA THR A 78 -3.18 -5.13 16.91
C THR A 78 -3.89 -5.10 15.55
N ASN A 79 -5.20 -5.36 15.58
CA ASN A 79 -6.06 -5.20 14.41
C ASN A 79 -6.35 -3.73 14.07
N MET A 80 -5.95 -2.78 14.94
CA MET A 80 -6.22 -1.36 14.76
C MET A 80 -5.27 -0.71 13.75
N LYS A 81 -4.02 -1.19 13.68
CA LYS A 81 -2.96 -0.71 12.78
C LYS A 81 -2.80 0.81 12.86
N LYS A 82 -2.49 1.29 14.08
CA LYS A 82 -2.31 2.72 14.39
C LYS A 82 -0.94 3.23 13.99
N ILE A 83 -0.89 4.49 13.60
CA ILE A 83 0.36 5.23 13.39
C ILE A 83 0.88 5.65 14.77
N LEU A 84 2.10 5.26 15.10
CA LEU A 84 2.71 5.54 16.42
C LEU A 84 3.92 6.48 16.35
N ALA A 85 4.52 6.63 15.18
CA ALA A 85 5.58 7.60 14.96
C ALA A 85 5.55 8.11 13.51
N VAL A 86 5.93 9.38 13.35
CA VAL A 86 6.03 10.04 12.05
C VAL A 86 7.19 11.01 12.03
N CYS A 87 7.87 11.10 10.91
CA CYS A 87 8.97 12.04 10.74
C CYS A 87 8.71 12.91 9.51
N LEU A 88 8.67 14.23 9.68
CA LEU A 88 8.65 15.17 8.58
C LEU A 88 10.05 15.76 8.41
N ARG A 89 10.65 15.63 7.23
CA ARG A 89 11.86 16.35 6.84
C ARG A 89 11.48 17.41 5.82
N ASN A 90 11.67 18.67 6.15
CA ASN A 90 11.16 19.82 5.40
C ASN A 90 12.27 20.86 5.15
N LYS A 91 12.47 21.23 3.89
CA LYS A 91 13.33 22.34 3.47
C LYS A 91 12.59 23.66 3.32
N LEU A 92 11.25 23.63 3.30
CA LEU A 92 10.45 24.80 3.00
C LEU A 92 10.34 25.71 4.22
N CYS A 93 10.82 26.94 4.04
CA CYS A 93 10.49 28.04 4.92
C CYS A 93 10.17 29.29 4.10
N SER A 94 9.05 29.95 4.42
CA SER A 94 8.63 31.17 3.71
C SER A 94 9.67 32.29 3.70
N LYS A 95 10.52 32.41 4.74
CA LYS A 95 11.54 33.45 4.85
C LYS A 95 12.91 32.97 4.37
N CYS A 96 13.36 31.77 4.75
CA CYS A 96 14.65 31.23 4.28
C CYS A 96 14.68 31.00 2.76
N ASN A 97 13.55 30.63 2.15
CA ASN A 97 13.47 30.44 0.69
C ASN A 97 13.69 31.74 -0.08
N LEU A 98 13.43 32.89 0.55
CA LEU A 98 13.61 34.23 -0.03
C LEU A 98 15.00 34.81 0.28
N GLY A 99 15.88 34.08 0.97
CA GLY A 99 17.20 34.59 1.37
C GLY A 99 17.15 35.62 2.50
N ILE A 100 15.99 35.81 3.15
CA ILE A 100 15.81 36.79 4.22
C ILE A 100 16.46 36.25 5.51
N ARG A 101 17.52 36.91 5.98
CA ARG A 101 18.32 36.53 7.16
C ARG A 101 17.76 37.02 8.50
N THR A 102 16.55 37.60 8.52
CA THR A 102 15.94 38.07 9.77
C THR A 102 15.59 36.90 10.70
N PRO A 103 15.79 37.01 12.03
CA PRO A 103 15.29 36.03 12.99
C PRO A 103 13.81 35.72 12.78
N HIS A 104 13.46 34.43 12.74
CA HIS A 104 12.07 33.98 12.61
C HIS A 104 11.91 32.51 13.04
N LYS A 105 10.67 32.09 13.36
CA LYS A 105 10.32 30.67 13.52
C LYS A 105 10.45 29.96 12.17
N CYS A 106 11.59 29.32 11.94
CA CYS A 106 11.88 28.60 10.70
C CYS A 106 11.09 27.29 10.68
N THR A 107 10.31 27.07 9.62
CA THR A 107 9.57 25.81 9.42
C THR A 107 10.39 24.73 8.73
N ALA A 108 11.55 25.11 8.16
CA ALA A 108 12.49 24.14 7.61
C ALA A 108 13.30 23.54 8.77
N ASN A 109 13.33 22.21 8.85
CA ASN A 109 14.07 21.46 9.86
C ASN A 109 15.30 20.73 9.29
N ILE A 110 15.53 20.86 7.98
CA ILE A 110 16.75 20.40 7.31
C ILE A 110 17.29 21.51 6.40
N ALA A 111 18.61 21.53 6.20
CA ALA A 111 19.26 22.49 5.32
C ALA A 111 18.76 22.34 3.87
N ARG A 112 18.75 23.45 3.11
CA ARG A 112 18.31 23.47 1.70
C ARG A 112 19.04 22.45 0.83
N TYR A 113 20.32 22.23 1.10
CA TYR A 113 21.19 21.29 0.39
C TYR A 113 21.24 19.89 1.01
N ALA A 114 20.59 19.66 2.15
CA ALA A 114 20.56 18.34 2.79
C ALA A 114 19.88 17.29 1.89
N VAL A 115 20.32 16.04 1.98
CA VAL A 115 19.71 14.91 1.27
C VAL A 115 18.35 14.59 1.91
N ILE A 116 17.26 14.74 1.15
CA ILE A 116 15.88 14.41 1.59
C ILE A 116 15.62 12.91 1.52
N GLY A 117 16.21 12.22 0.54
CA GLY A 117 16.06 10.77 0.35
C GLY A 117 16.88 9.92 1.31
N ASP A 118 17.38 10.48 2.41
CA ASP A 118 18.08 9.69 3.43
C ASP A 118 17.03 9.06 4.36
N GLU A 119 16.65 7.84 3.97
CA GLU A 119 15.67 6.99 4.65
C GLU A 119 16.18 6.42 5.96
N ALA A 120 17.51 6.24 6.10
CA ALA A 120 18.09 5.83 7.37
C ALA A 120 17.88 6.92 8.42
N GLU A 121 18.06 8.20 8.06
CA GLU A 121 17.76 9.30 8.97
C GLU A 121 16.27 9.38 9.34
N LEU A 122 15.36 9.12 8.39
CA LEU A 122 13.93 9.00 8.70
C LEU A 122 13.67 7.88 9.71
N GLY A 123 14.30 6.71 9.51
CA GLY A 123 14.26 5.58 10.42
C GLY A 123 14.73 5.93 11.83
N ARG A 124 15.88 6.61 11.95
CA ARG A 124 16.44 7.06 13.23
C ARG A 124 15.47 7.98 13.98
N GLN A 125 14.90 8.98 13.30
CA GLN A 125 13.97 9.92 13.95
C GLN A 125 12.68 9.24 14.42
N MET A 126 12.14 8.30 13.63
CA MET A 126 11.00 7.48 14.06
C MET A 126 11.37 6.57 15.24
N GLY A 127 12.55 5.95 15.21
CA GLY A 127 13.08 5.16 16.32
C GLY A 127 13.14 5.94 17.63
N LYS A 128 13.66 7.17 17.59
CA LYS A 128 13.74 8.06 18.76
C LYS A 128 12.37 8.42 19.33
N GLN A 129 11.38 8.68 18.47
CA GLN A 129 10.01 8.93 18.92
C GLN A 129 9.38 7.71 19.60
N LEU A 130 9.63 6.51 19.05
CA LEU A 130 9.12 5.26 19.63
C LEU A 130 9.81 4.96 20.98
N ALA A 131 11.13 5.11 21.06
CA ALA A 131 11.89 4.96 22.30
C ALA A 131 11.44 5.95 23.38
N LYS A 132 11.22 7.23 23.02
CA LYS A 132 10.66 8.26 23.91
C LYS A 132 9.28 7.87 24.47
N ASN A 133 8.48 7.11 23.71
CA ASN A 133 7.19 6.60 24.14
C ASN A 133 7.27 5.21 24.82
N HIS A 134 8.49 4.75 25.14
CA HIS A 134 8.79 3.43 25.70
C HIS A 134 8.21 2.28 24.86
N LEU A 135 8.32 2.40 23.53
CA LEU A 135 7.89 1.36 22.58
C LEU A 135 9.12 0.73 21.92
N ARG A 136 9.35 -0.56 22.20
CA ARG A 136 10.41 -1.36 21.62
C ARG A 136 9.95 -1.99 20.30
N VAL A 137 10.75 -1.94 19.24
CA VAL A 137 10.40 -2.53 17.94
C VAL A 137 11.28 -3.73 17.65
N SER A 138 10.69 -4.94 17.63
CA SER A 138 11.45 -6.16 17.32
C SER A 138 11.62 -6.38 15.82
N HIS A 139 10.60 -6.07 15.02
CA HIS A 139 10.63 -6.30 13.58
C HIS A 139 9.97 -5.18 12.79
N LEU A 140 10.54 -4.88 11.63
CA LEU A 140 10.02 -3.86 10.73
C LEU A 140 9.83 -4.42 9.32
N VAL A 141 8.63 -4.26 8.79
CA VAL A 141 8.29 -4.62 7.41
C VAL A 141 8.50 -3.41 6.51
N HIS A 142 9.17 -3.64 5.39
CA HIS A 142 9.44 -2.62 4.39
C HIS A 142 9.21 -3.17 2.96
N ASP A 143 9.16 -2.27 1.97
CA ASP A 143 8.79 -2.59 0.58
C ASP A 143 9.95 -3.19 -0.25
N GLY A 144 11.15 -3.25 0.32
CA GLY A 144 12.36 -3.77 -0.32
C GLY A 144 13.57 -2.85 -0.20
N ASP A 145 13.40 -1.59 0.18
CA ASP A 145 14.51 -0.70 0.56
C ASP A 145 14.77 -0.76 2.08
N GLY A 146 15.92 -1.31 2.47
CA GLY A 146 16.26 -1.59 3.86
C GLY A 146 16.77 -0.39 4.66
N HIS A 147 16.93 0.78 4.04
CA HIS A 147 17.55 1.93 4.70
C HIS A 147 16.75 2.44 5.91
N ILE A 148 15.41 2.48 5.85
CA ILE A 148 14.56 2.83 7.01
C ILE A 148 14.80 1.86 8.16
N VAL A 149 14.85 0.56 7.86
CA VAL A 149 15.06 -0.49 8.88
C VAL A 149 16.42 -0.30 9.54
N LYS A 150 17.47 -0.04 8.74
CA LYS A 150 18.82 0.19 9.26
C LYS A 150 18.85 1.32 10.29
N GLY A 151 18.32 2.50 9.92
CA GLY A 151 18.33 3.64 10.84
C GLY A 151 17.46 3.45 12.09
N LEU A 152 16.32 2.77 11.95
CA LEU A 152 15.48 2.45 13.11
C LEU A 152 16.17 1.41 14.03
N SER A 153 16.85 0.42 13.44
CA SER A 153 17.58 -0.61 14.17
C SER A 153 18.73 -0.04 14.99
N GLU A 154 19.49 0.92 14.43
CA GLU A 154 20.58 1.62 15.14
C GLU A 154 20.06 2.22 16.46
N VAL A 155 18.92 2.92 16.42
CA VAL A 155 18.32 3.55 17.61
C VAL A 155 17.74 2.52 18.57
N MET A 156 17.10 1.46 18.06
CA MET A 156 16.53 0.43 18.93
C MET A 156 17.62 -0.37 19.66
N GLU A 157 18.75 -0.60 19.02
CA GLU A 157 19.93 -1.22 19.64
C GLU A 157 20.53 -0.30 20.72
N GLU A 158 20.69 1.00 20.42
CA GLU A 158 21.20 2.00 21.37
C GLU A 158 20.29 2.17 22.59
N GLU A 159 18.98 2.33 22.39
CA GLU A 159 18.02 2.67 23.44
C GLU A 159 17.47 1.45 24.19
N THR A 160 17.48 0.26 23.56
CA THR A 160 16.79 -0.93 24.10
C THR A 160 17.67 -2.18 24.18
N GLY A 161 18.92 -2.12 23.70
CA GLY A 161 19.84 -3.25 23.64
C GLY A 161 19.50 -4.32 22.60
N GLU A 162 18.42 -4.15 21.83
CA GLU A 162 17.96 -5.11 20.83
C GLU A 162 17.77 -4.43 19.46
N ALA A 163 18.49 -4.93 18.47
CA ALA A 163 18.35 -4.50 17.08
C ALA A 163 17.02 -4.92 16.46
N THR A 164 16.44 -4.04 15.64
CA THR A 164 15.21 -4.35 14.89
C THR A 164 15.51 -5.21 13.68
N LYS A 165 14.82 -6.34 13.56
CA LYS A 165 14.97 -7.27 12.43
C LYS A 165 14.13 -6.85 11.23
N SER A 166 14.71 -6.98 10.04
CA SER A 166 13.99 -6.73 8.80
C SER A 166 13.02 -7.85 8.44
N LEU A 167 11.86 -7.50 7.90
CA LEU A 167 10.88 -8.40 7.30
C LEU A 167 10.52 -7.92 5.90
N ALA A 168 10.30 -8.88 5.00
CA ALA A 168 9.85 -8.60 3.65
C ALA A 168 8.33 -8.41 3.59
N ASP A 169 7.88 -7.39 2.87
CA ASP A 169 6.46 -7.28 2.52
C ASP A 169 6.05 -8.37 1.53
N THR A 170 5.06 -9.17 1.95
CA THR A 170 4.42 -10.22 1.13
C THR A 170 3.83 -9.71 -0.19
N VAL A 171 3.29 -8.48 -0.24
CA VAL A 171 2.71 -7.90 -1.45
C VAL A 171 3.79 -7.51 -2.45
N HIS A 172 4.81 -6.77 -2.00
CA HIS A 172 5.96 -6.41 -2.85
C HIS A 172 6.77 -7.63 -3.27
N LEU A 173 6.94 -8.61 -2.39
CA LEU A 173 7.57 -9.89 -2.74
C LEU A 173 6.82 -10.60 -3.87
N SER A 174 5.49 -10.70 -3.78
CA SER A 174 4.65 -11.27 -4.84
C SER A 174 4.79 -10.54 -6.18
N ARG A 175 4.92 -9.20 -6.15
CA ARG A 175 5.20 -8.40 -7.36
C ARG A 175 6.60 -8.68 -7.92
N ARG A 176 7.62 -8.81 -7.05
CA ARG A 176 9.01 -9.16 -7.44
C ARG A 176 9.10 -10.56 -8.05
N ILE A 177 8.32 -11.52 -7.57
CA ILE A 177 8.23 -12.87 -8.15
C ILE A 177 7.66 -12.82 -9.56
N ALA A 178 6.54 -12.12 -9.75
CA ALA A 178 5.96 -11.94 -11.10
C ALA A 178 6.94 -11.26 -12.05
N ARG A 179 7.67 -10.24 -11.58
CA ARG A 179 8.75 -9.60 -12.36
C ARG A 179 9.89 -10.57 -12.66
N SER A 180 10.26 -11.44 -11.73
CA SER A 180 11.31 -12.45 -11.94
C SER A 180 10.93 -13.43 -13.03
N VAL A 181 9.64 -13.77 -13.18
CA VAL A 181 9.18 -14.53 -14.35
C VAL A 181 9.40 -13.72 -15.63
N THR A 182 9.05 -12.43 -15.67
CA THR A 182 9.18 -11.61 -16.88
C THR A 182 10.63 -11.33 -17.30
N THR A 183 11.55 -11.25 -16.34
CA THR A 183 12.98 -10.96 -16.60
C THR A 183 13.85 -12.20 -16.54
N GLY A 184 13.28 -13.37 -16.26
CA GLY A 184 13.99 -14.63 -16.12
C GLY A 184 14.60 -15.10 -17.44
N LYS A 185 15.63 -15.95 -17.34
CA LYS A 185 16.32 -16.52 -18.50
C LYS A 185 15.60 -17.79 -18.96
N TRP A 186 14.53 -17.60 -19.72
CA TRP A 186 13.75 -18.70 -20.30
C TRP A 186 14.28 -19.10 -21.67
N SER A 187 14.07 -20.36 -22.04
CA SER A 187 14.31 -20.86 -23.37
C SER A 187 13.39 -20.19 -24.39
N PRO A 188 13.82 -20.02 -25.65
CA PRO A 188 12.99 -19.43 -26.69
C PRO A 188 11.65 -20.15 -26.92
N GLN A 189 11.63 -21.47 -26.71
CA GLN A 189 10.47 -22.34 -26.92
C GLN A 189 9.50 -22.40 -25.73
N MET A 190 9.89 -21.96 -24.53
CA MET A 190 9.07 -22.03 -23.32
C MET A 190 7.68 -21.39 -23.51
N TRP A 191 7.64 -20.25 -24.21
CA TRP A 191 6.46 -19.41 -24.34
C TRP A 191 5.80 -19.57 -25.72
N PRO A 192 4.55 -20.06 -25.81
CA PRO A 192 3.84 -20.14 -27.08
C PRO A 192 3.47 -18.74 -27.59
N GLY A 193 3.59 -18.54 -28.90
CA GLY A 193 3.23 -17.30 -29.57
C GLY A 193 4.09 -17.03 -30.81
N ARG A 194 3.44 -16.57 -31.89
CA ARG A 194 4.13 -16.26 -33.15
C ARG A 194 4.97 -14.99 -32.99
N THR A 195 4.41 -13.99 -32.31
CA THR A 195 5.06 -12.70 -32.07
C THR A 195 5.67 -12.62 -30.67
N ARG A 196 6.66 -11.73 -30.50
CA ARG A 196 7.23 -11.43 -29.18
C ARG A 196 6.16 -10.94 -28.20
N GLU A 197 5.24 -10.09 -28.65
CA GLU A 197 4.17 -9.56 -27.80
C GLU A 197 3.21 -10.64 -27.28
N GLU A 198 2.93 -11.66 -28.10
CA GLU A 198 2.12 -12.80 -27.68
C GLU A 198 2.84 -13.62 -26.60
N ARG A 199 4.13 -13.91 -26.80
CA ARG A 199 4.96 -14.63 -25.82
C ARG A 199 5.07 -13.85 -24.51
N ASP A 200 5.40 -12.56 -24.57
CA ASP A 200 5.50 -11.69 -23.40
C ASP A 200 4.15 -11.64 -22.64
N ARG A 201 3.02 -11.67 -23.34
CA ARG A 201 1.69 -11.69 -22.72
C ARG A 201 1.43 -13.00 -21.96
N VAL A 202 1.83 -14.15 -22.52
CA VAL A 202 1.72 -15.45 -21.84
C VAL A 202 2.62 -15.48 -20.61
N GLN A 203 3.88 -15.04 -20.75
CA GLN A 203 4.86 -14.95 -19.66
C GLN A 203 4.35 -14.06 -18.50
N ASN A 204 3.79 -12.89 -18.81
CA ASN A 204 3.20 -12.00 -17.80
C ASN A 204 2.07 -12.67 -17.01
N ARG A 205 1.19 -13.43 -17.68
CA ARG A 205 0.10 -14.17 -17.01
C ARG A 205 0.63 -15.32 -16.17
N PHE A 206 1.65 -16.01 -16.67
CA PHE A 206 2.36 -17.04 -15.92
C PHE A 206 2.86 -16.46 -14.59
N GLY A 207 3.52 -15.29 -14.62
CA GLY A 207 3.96 -14.60 -13.41
C GLY A 207 2.81 -14.21 -12.47
N ASP A 208 1.70 -13.72 -13.03
CA ASP A 208 0.51 -13.34 -12.25
C ASP A 208 -0.22 -14.52 -11.59
N ASP A 209 -0.22 -15.69 -12.23
CA ASP A 209 -0.81 -16.91 -11.69
C ASP A 209 0.13 -17.58 -10.69
N LEU A 210 1.41 -17.72 -11.03
CA LEU A 210 2.43 -18.30 -10.16
C LEU A 210 2.51 -17.59 -8.82
N LYS A 211 2.54 -16.25 -8.79
CA LYS A 211 2.57 -15.50 -7.53
C LYS A 211 1.34 -15.81 -6.65
N GLN A 212 0.17 -16.05 -7.25
CA GLN A 212 -1.04 -16.41 -6.51
C GLN A 212 -0.97 -17.82 -5.96
N ARG A 213 -0.39 -18.75 -6.73
CA ARG A 213 -0.17 -20.12 -6.25
C ARG A 213 0.78 -20.13 -5.07
N LEU A 214 1.93 -19.49 -5.19
CA LEU A 214 2.94 -19.45 -4.13
C LEU A 214 2.38 -18.79 -2.86
N GLU A 215 1.61 -17.71 -3.00
CA GLU A 215 0.94 -17.07 -1.86
C GLU A 215 -0.10 -17.99 -1.21
N ALA A 216 -0.87 -18.75 -2.01
CA ALA A 216 -1.86 -19.68 -1.48
C ALA A 216 -1.22 -20.84 -0.71
N GLU A 217 -0.09 -21.38 -1.20
CA GLU A 217 0.68 -22.41 -0.52
C GLU A 217 1.22 -21.90 0.82
N HIS A 218 1.92 -20.76 0.78
CA HIS A 218 2.47 -20.13 1.97
C HIS A 218 1.39 -19.79 3.02
N LYS A 219 0.25 -19.24 2.58
CA LYS A 219 -0.87 -18.93 3.48
C LYS A 219 -1.41 -20.19 4.16
N LYS A 220 -1.64 -21.27 3.40
CA LYS A 220 -2.11 -22.54 3.96
C LYS A 220 -1.09 -23.20 4.87
N ALA A 221 0.20 -23.06 4.57
CA ALA A 221 1.27 -23.54 5.44
C ALA A 221 1.25 -22.84 6.79
N ARG A 222 1.09 -21.52 6.80
CA ARG A 222 0.94 -20.73 8.03
C ARG A 222 -0.32 -21.09 8.82
N GLU A 223 -1.43 -21.31 8.13
CA GLU A 223 -2.68 -21.75 8.77
C GLU A 223 -2.55 -23.15 9.40
N LYS A 224 -1.80 -24.06 8.77
CA LYS A 224 -1.66 -25.45 9.22
C LYS A 224 -0.58 -25.66 10.28
N TYR A 225 0.59 -25.07 10.09
CA TYR A 225 1.78 -25.31 10.92
C TYR A 225 2.05 -24.18 11.93
N GLY A 226 1.43 -23.01 11.75
CA GLY A 226 1.52 -21.90 12.70
C GLY A 226 2.97 -21.43 12.91
N LYS A 227 3.52 -21.70 14.10
CA LYS A 227 4.88 -21.31 14.51
C LYS A 227 5.93 -22.41 14.32
N ASP A 228 5.52 -23.62 13.91
CA ASP A 228 6.43 -24.74 13.68
C ASP A 228 7.22 -24.52 12.37
N LYS A 229 8.42 -23.96 12.51
CA LYS A 229 9.29 -23.54 11.41
C LYS A 229 9.72 -24.74 10.57
N ASP A 230 10.23 -25.78 11.22
CA ASP A 230 10.82 -26.95 10.54
C ASP A 230 9.79 -27.69 9.71
N LYS A 231 8.58 -27.89 10.25
CA LYS A 231 7.48 -28.50 9.47
C LYS A 231 7.02 -27.62 8.32
N MET A 232 7.03 -26.30 8.50
CA MET A 232 6.67 -25.37 7.43
C MET A 232 7.70 -25.41 6.30
N GLU A 233 8.99 -25.36 6.61
CA GLU A 233 10.07 -25.42 5.63
C GLU A 233 10.04 -26.74 4.85
N GLU A 234 9.88 -27.85 5.56
CA GLU A 234 9.78 -29.16 4.92
C GLU A 234 8.56 -29.26 3.99
N ALA A 235 7.41 -28.74 4.42
CA ALA A 235 6.22 -28.69 3.58
C ALA A 235 6.40 -27.79 2.35
N MET A 236 7.08 -26.65 2.49
CA MET A 236 7.34 -25.71 1.39
C MET A 236 8.38 -26.23 0.41
N ARG A 237 9.39 -26.98 0.88
CA ARG A 237 10.34 -27.71 0.03
C ARG A 237 9.63 -28.73 -0.86
N LYS A 238 8.76 -29.55 -0.26
CA LYS A 238 7.90 -30.51 -0.98
C LYS A 238 6.95 -29.81 -1.95
N ALA A 239 6.26 -28.76 -1.52
CA ALA A 239 5.34 -28.00 -2.37
C ALA A 239 6.06 -27.35 -3.56
N SER A 240 7.30 -26.87 -3.38
CA SER A 240 8.09 -26.28 -4.46
C SER A 240 8.33 -27.25 -5.61
N ASN A 241 8.70 -28.50 -5.31
CA ASN A 241 8.86 -29.56 -6.31
C ASN A 241 7.54 -29.87 -7.03
N ALA A 242 6.45 -30.00 -6.28
CA ALA A 242 5.14 -30.25 -6.86
C ALA A 242 4.65 -29.10 -7.75
N ILE A 243 4.97 -27.84 -7.43
CA ILE A 243 4.60 -26.68 -8.24
C ILE A 243 5.34 -26.69 -9.59
N VAL A 244 6.63 -27.01 -9.61
CA VAL A 244 7.41 -27.07 -10.85
C VAL A 244 6.79 -28.09 -11.81
N ASN A 245 6.52 -29.32 -11.35
CA ASN A 245 5.91 -30.36 -12.19
C ASN A 245 4.48 -29.98 -12.61
N CYS A 246 3.69 -29.42 -11.69
CA CYS A 246 2.32 -28.98 -11.95
C CYS A 246 2.22 -27.89 -13.02
N TYR A 247 3.17 -26.95 -13.05
CA TYR A 247 3.16 -25.82 -13.98
C TYR A 247 3.78 -26.18 -15.32
N LEU A 248 4.90 -26.93 -15.32
CA LEU A 248 5.67 -27.21 -16.53
C LEU A 248 5.18 -28.46 -17.26
N ASP A 249 4.82 -29.52 -16.54
CA ASP A 249 4.41 -30.80 -17.13
C ASP A 249 2.90 -31.00 -17.13
N GLY A 250 2.19 -30.15 -16.39
CA GLY A 250 0.78 -30.39 -16.08
C GLY A 250 0.54 -31.60 -15.18
N ASP A 251 1.61 -32.20 -14.63
CA ASP A 251 1.51 -33.35 -13.74
C ASP A 251 1.13 -32.92 -12.33
N HIS A 252 0.01 -33.45 -11.86
CA HIS A 252 -0.55 -33.18 -10.54
C HIS A 252 -0.36 -34.33 -9.54
N THR A 253 0.36 -35.40 -9.90
CA THR A 253 0.61 -36.57 -9.02
C THR A 253 1.22 -36.13 -7.68
N LEU A 254 2.27 -35.32 -7.73
CA LEU A 254 2.94 -34.79 -6.53
C LEU A 254 2.06 -33.80 -5.76
N CYS A 255 1.17 -33.06 -6.43
CA CYS A 255 0.31 -32.10 -5.75
C CYS A 255 -0.56 -32.76 -4.67
N ARG A 256 -1.04 -33.98 -4.91
CA ARG A 256 -1.91 -34.69 -3.95
C ARG A 256 -1.25 -34.89 -2.58
N ALA A 257 0.05 -35.18 -2.55
CA ALA A 257 0.80 -35.45 -1.33
C ALA A 257 1.58 -34.25 -0.79
N GLN A 258 2.02 -33.35 -1.67
CA GLN A 258 3.04 -32.34 -1.36
C GLN A 258 2.53 -30.90 -1.41
N SER A 259 1.40 -30.63 -2.06
CA SER A 259 0.81 -29.30 -2.14
C SER A 259 -0.29 -29.11 -1.09
N LEU A 260 -0.32 -27.94 -0.47
CA LEU A 260 -1.40 -27.54 0.42
C LEU A 260 -2.51 -26.84 -0.37
N ALA A 261 -2.16 -26.12 -1.43
CA ALA A 261 -3.09 -25.34 -2.25
C ALA A 261 -3.88 -26.17 -3.26
N CYS A 262 -3.25 -27.15 -3.90
CA CYS A 262 -3.78 -27.96 -5.00
C CYS A 262 -3.87 -29.42 -4.62
N SER A 263 -5.06 -30.01 -4.72
CA SER A 263 -5.28 -31.43 -4.38
C SER A 263 -4.96 -32.41 -5.51
N GLY A 264 -4.77 -31.92 -6.75
CA GLY A 264 -4.52 -32.73 -7.95
C GLY A 264 -5.72 -33.52 -8.49
N GLN A 265 -6.78 -33.69 -7.70
CA GLN A 265 -8.05 -34.31 -8.09
C GLN A 265 -9.15 -33.25 -8.24
N ASP A 266 -10.04 -33.10 -7.26
CA ASP A 266 -11.25 -32.27 -7.34
C ASP A 266 -10.96 -30.76 -7.28
N LYS A 267 -9.86 -30.38 -6.63
CA LYS A 267 -9.39 -28.99 -6.52
C LYS A 267 -8.02 -28.85 -7.15
N ARG A 268 -7.96 -29.04 -8.47
CA ARG A 268 -6.79 -28.67 -9.27
C ARG A 268 -6.64 -27.15 -9.25
N TRP A 269 -5.39 -26.68 -9.23
CA TRP A 269 -5.13 -25.27 -9.36
C TRP A 269 -5.52 -24.80 -10.75
N GLY A 270 -6.57 -23.97 -10.82
CA GLY A 270 -7.04 -23.38 -12.07
C GLY A 270 -6.19 -22.17 -12.44
N PHE A 271 -5.58 -22.22 -13.63
CA PHE A 271 -4.76 -21.15 -14.21
C PHE A 271 -5.67 -19.99 -14.63
N SER A 272 -6.09 -19.18 -13.66
CA SER A 272 -7.21 -18.25 -13.80
C SER A 272 -6.95 -17.11 -14.80
N PHE A 273 -5.69 -16.91 -15.18
CA PHE A 273 -5.25 -15.85 -16.09
C PHE A 273 -4.81 -16.38 -17.46
N PHE A 274 -4.73 -17.69 -17.64
CA PHE A 274 -4.37 -18.29 -18.93
C PHE A 274 -5.59 -18.33 -19.84
N PRO A 275 -5.44 -18.02 -21.14
CA PRO A 275 -6.40 -18.46 -22.14
C PRO A 275 -6.46 -19.98 -22.19
N ASP A 276 -7.61 -20.53 -22.57
CA ASP A 276 -7.79 -21.97 -22.77
C ASP A 276 -6.71 -22.50 -23.74
N SER A 277 -6.24 -23.74 -23.55
CA SER A 277 -5.14 -24.41 -24.30
C SER A 277 -3.73 -23.81 -24.18
N THR A 278 -3.52 -22.65 -23.56
CA THR A 278 -2.17 -22.03 -23.49
C THR A 278 -1.19 -22.84 -22.63
N LYS A 279 -1.70 -23.59 -21.64
CA LYS A 279 -0.89 -24.45 -20.76
C LYS A 279 -0.32 -25.67 -21.51
N GLU A 280 -1.14 -26.31 -22.35
CA GLU A 280 -0.77 -27.49 -23.13
C GLU A 280 0.29 -27.17 -24.19
N ASN A 281 0.43 -25.89 -24.54
CA ASN A 281 1.38 -25.38 -25.52
C ASN A 281 2.69 -24.84 -24.89
N LEU A 282 2.90 -25.02 -23.58
CA LEU A 282 4.20 -24.73 -22.97
C LEU A 282 5.21 -25.82 -23.36
N CYS A 283 6.41 -25.43 -23.78
CA CYS A 283 7.47 -26.37 -24.15
C CYS A 283 8.74 -26.14 -23.31
N PRO A 284 8.70 -26.45 -22.00
CA PRO A 284 9.84 -26.24 -21.11
C PRO A 284 10.99 -27.22 -21.39
N ASN A 285 12.22 -26.77 -21.19
CA ASN A 285 13.41 -27.62 -21.12
C ASN A 285 13.99 -27.66 -19.68
N ASP A 286 15.09 -28.39 -19.47
CA ASP A 286 15.72 -28.49 -18.14
C ASP A 286 16.25 -27.16 -17.60
N SER A 287 16.69 -26.24 -18.47
CA SER A 287 17.07 -24.89 -18.07
C SER A 287 15.87 -24.10 -17.55
N ASP A 288 14.70 -24.24 -18.16
CA ASP A 288 13.45 -23.60 -17.70
C ASP A 288 12.99 -24.16 -16.35
N ARG A 289 13.16 -25.47 -16.12
CA ARG A 289 12.90 -26.08 -14.80
C ARG A 289 13.77 -25.46 -13.72
N GLU A 290 15.05 -25.25 -14.01
CA GLU A 290 15.98 -24.67 -13.05
C GLU A 290 15.67 -23.19 -12.78
N GLU A 291 15.33 -22.43 -13.81
CA GLU A 291 14.87 -21.05 -13.65
C GLU A 291 13.57 -20.98 -12.83
N MET A 292 12.63 -21.90 -13.07
CA MET A 292 11.40 -22.00 -12.30
C MET A 292 11.67 -22.30 -10.82
N ARG A 293 12.58 -23.23 -10.50
CA ARG A 293 13.00 -23.52 -9.11
C ARG A 293 13.55 -22.28 -8.42
N LYS A 294 14.45 -21.55 -9.09
CA LYS A 294 15.00 -20.28 -8.57
C LYS A 294 13.90 -19.27 -8.26
N ILE A 295 12.90 -19.13 -9.13
CA ILE A 295 11.79 -18.20 -8.94
C ILE A 295 10.88 -18.64 -7.78
N VAL A 296 10.56 -19.94 -7.69
CA VAL A 296 9.74 -20.50 -6.61
C VAL A 296 10.43 -20.33 -5.25
N ALA A 297 11.75 -20.55 -5.18
CA ALA A 297 12.56 -20.36 -3.98
C ALA A 297 12.51 -18.94 -3.43
N LYS A 298 12.29 -17.91 -4.28
CA LYS A 298 12.10 -16.51 -3.81
C LYS A 298 10.86 -16.32 -2.92
N ARG A 299 9.93 -17.28 -2.86
CA ARG A 299 8.78 -17.25 -1.93
C ARG A 299 8.82 -18.37 -0.90
N LEU A 300 9.17 -19.57 -1.35
CA LEU A 300 9.04 -20.80 -0.57
C LEU A 300 10.38 -21.35 -0.06
N GLY A 301 11.49 -20.69 -0.40
CA GLY A 301 12.81 -20.99 0.15
C GLY A 301 12.97 -20.48 1.57
N GLU A 302 13.93 -21.05 2.29
CA GLU A 302 14.19 -20.81 3.72
C GLU A 302 14.29 -19.31 4.07
N GLU A 303 15.14 -18.56 3.34
CA GLU A 303 15.32 -17.13 3.56
C GLU A 303 14.00 -16.34 3.40
N ALA A 304 13.20 -16.69 2.39
CA ALA A 304 11.92 -16.01 2.14
C ALA A 304 10.86 -16.37 3.19
N LEU A 305 10.87 -17.60 3.71
CA LEU A 305 9.99 -18.04 4.79
C LEU A 305 10.33 -17.32 6.08
N GLU A 306 11.61 -17.21 6.43
CA GLU A 306 12.07 -16.44 7.59
C GLU A 306 11.70 -14.95 7.46
N ALA A 307 11.98 -14.34 6.31
CA ALA A 307 11.66 -12.93 6.05
C ALA A 307 10.15 -12.63 6.04
N THR A 308 9.29 -13.64 5.87
CA THR A 308 7.83 -13.47 5.79
C THR A 308 7.03 -14.30 6.79
N ARG A 309 7.67 -14.82 7.85
CA ARG A 309 7.08 -15.70 8.87
C ARG A 309 5.82 -15.16 9.54
N TYR A 310 5.74 -13.84 9.71
CA TYR A 310 4.56 -13.18 10.29
C TYR A 310 3.51 -12.78 9.25
N GLY A 311 3.81 -12.94 7.96
CA GLY A 311 3.00 -12.56 6.80
C GLY A 311 2.38 -11.18 6.91
N LEU A 312 3.21 -10.23 7.34
CA LEU A 312 2.87 -8.82 7.39
C LEU A 312 3.03 -8.19 6.00
N ASN A 313 2.55 -6.96 5.85
CA ASN A 313 2.67 -6.18 4.63
C ASN A 313 2.77 -4.68 4.95
N THR A 314 2.89 -3.83 3.93
CA THR A 314 2.96 -2.36 4.08
C THR A 314 1.67 -1.66 3.64
N ASN A 315 0.54 -2.37 3.51
CA ASN A 315 -0.68 -1.80 2.94
C ASN A 315 -1.23 -0.64 3.79
N ARG A 316 -1.06 -0.68 5.12
CA ARG A 316 -1.64 0.34 5.99
C ARG A 316 -0.83 1.64 5.92
N VAL A 317 0.49 1.55 5.90
CA VAL A 317 1.40 2.69 5.73
C VAL A 317 1.28 3.27 4.32
N GLU A 318 1.17 2.44 3.27
CA GLU A 318 0.84 2.90 1.92
C GLU A 318 -0.49 3.67 1.90
N SER A 319 -1.51 3.14 2.59
CA SER A 319 -2.82 3.80 2.68
C SER A 319 -2.73 5.13 3.44
N ALA A 320 -1.90 5.21 4.49
CA ALA A 320 -1.64 6.46 5.20
C ALA A 320 -0.96 7.47 4.28
N ASN A 321 0.07 7.05 3.53
CA ASN A 321 0.78 7.86 2.55
C ASN A 321 -0.14 8.41 1.45
N ARG A 322 -1.14 7.63 1.01
CA ARG A 322 -2.19 8.12 0.10
C ARG A 322 -3.11 9.15 0.75
N GLN A 323 -3.43 8.99 2.03
CA GLN A 323 -4.22 9.98 2.77
C GLN A 323 -3.45 11.30 2.93
N PHE A 324 -2.16 11.22 3.24
CA PHE A 324 -1.30 12.41 3.30
C PHE A 324 -1.21 13.11 1.95
N SER A 325 -1.30 12.37 0.84
CA SER A 325 -1.35 12.98 -0.49
C SER A 325 -2.57 13.82 -0.76
N LYS A 326 -3.69 13.54 -0.08
CA LYS A 326 -4.91 14.34 -0.17
C LYS A 326 -4.79 15.61 0.67
N SER A 327 -4.18 15.51 1.85
CA SER A 327 -3.97 16.65 2.75
C SER A 327 -2.84 17.58 2.29
N VAL A 328 -1.82 17.01 1.68
CA VAL A 328 -0.63 17.69 1.13
C VAL A 328 -0.46 17.27 -0.34
N PRO A 329 -1.22 17.87 -1.26
CA PRO A 329 -1.11 17.62 -2.69
C PRO A 329 0.26 18.05 -3.24
N LYS A 330 0.76 17.32 -4.24
CA LYS A 330 2.08 17.57 -4.83
C LYS A 330 2.18 18.94 -5.53
N ASN A 331 1.06 19.45 -6.04
CA ASN A 331 0.95 20.75 -6.72
C ASN A 331 0.80 21.93 -5.76
N ARG A 332 0.84 21.72 -4.43
CA ARG A 332 0.70 22.78 -3.44
C ARG A 332 1.95 22.89 -2.56
N THR A 333 2.48 24.09 -2.43
CA THR A 333 3.60 24.39 -1.52
C THR A 333 3.04 24.98 -0.23
N LEU A 334 3.32 24.32 0.90
CA LEU A 334 2.80 24.69 2.23
C LEU A 334 3.92 25.15 3.16
N SER A 335 4.58 26.25 2.88
CA SER A 335 5.79 26.67 3.63
C SER A 335 5.54 27.14 5.07
N ARG A 336 4.30 27.14 5.58
CA ARG A 336 3.95 27.61 6.93
C ARG A 336 3.13 26.60 7.74
N THR A 337 2.28 25.82 7.07
CA THR A 337 1.31 24.92 7.72
C THR A 337 1.54 23.44 7.39
N LEU A 338 2.67 23.10 6.76
CA LEU A 338 2.97 21.72 6.33
C LEU A 338 2.83 20.71 7.48
N CYS A 339 3.43 21.01 8.64
CA CYS A 339 3.41 20.15 9.82
C CYS A 339 1.97 19.88 10.28
N GLY A 340 1.16 20.93 10.48
CA GLY A 340 -0.23 20.79 10.89
C GLY A 340 -1.10 20.04 9.88
N HIS A 341 -0.83 20.16 8.58
CA HIS A 341 -1.54 19.37 7.55
C HIS A 341 -1.20 17.88 7.62
N TYR A 342 0.07 17.52 7.87
CA TYR A 342 0.48 16.13 8.08
C TYR A 342 -0.07 15.59 9.40
N ALA A 343 0.12 16.30 10.51
CA ALA A 343 -0.39 15.94 11.83
C ALA A 343 -1.92 15.73 11.81
N SER A 344 -2.68 16.65 11.19
CA SER A 344 -4.13 16.50 11.00
C SER A 344 -4.50 15.23 10.23
N ALA A 345 -3.69 14.84 9.24
CA ALA A 345 -3.92 13.66 8.44
C ALA A 345 -3.61 12.36 9.20
N VAL A 346 -2.53 12.36 9.99
CA VAL A 346 -2.16 11.25 10.90
C VAL A 346 -3.24 11.04 11.95
N HIS A 347 -3.61 12.11 12.66
CA HIS A 347 -4.66 12.10 13.67
C HIS A 347 -6.00 11.57 13.10
N SER A 348 -6.35 11.99 11.88
CA SER A 348 -7.56 11.49 11.20
C SER A 348 -7.44 10.04 10.72
N ALA A 349 -6.23 9.57 10.40
CA ALA A 349 -5.98 8.19 10.04
C ALA A 349 -6.08 7.26 11.27
N ASN A 350 -5.69 7.73 12.45
CA ASN A 350 -5.82 7.01 13.71
C ASN A 350 -7.27 7.01 14.23
N ASN A 351 -7.92 8.17 14.29
CA ASN A 351 -9.22 8.30 14.96
C ASN A 351 -10.44 8.21 14.04
N GLY A 352 -10.25 8.30 12.72
CA GLY A 352 -11.35 8.54 11.78
C GLY A 352 -11.67 10.04 11.69
N THR A 353 -12.33 10.45 10.60
CA THR A 353 -12.46 11.87 10.28
C THR A 353 -13.33 12.64 11.29
N ALA A 354 -14.46 12.06 11.71
CA ALA A 354 -15.39 12.71 12.62
C ALA A 354 -14.80 12.91 14.01
N ALA A 355 -14.36 11.82 14.66
CA ALA A 355 -13.71 11.85 15.96
C ALA A 355 -12.46 12.76 15.95
N SER A 356 -11.65 12.71 14.88
CA SER A 356 -10.49 13.59 14.73
C SER A 356 -10.86 15.07 14.74
N ILE A 357 -11.95 15.46 14.08
CA ILE A 357 -12.42 16.85 14.09
C ILE A 357 -12.85 17.26 15.50
N LEU A 358 -13.61 16.41 16.21
CA LEU A 358 -14.10 16.71 17.55
C LEU A 358 -12.96 16.86 18.56
N LEU A 359 -12.00 15.92 18.57
CA LEU A 359 -10.85 15.94 19.45
C LEU A 359 -9.96 17.17 19.21
N LYS A 360 -9.66 17.50 17.94
CA LYS A 360 -8.88 18.71 17.62
C LYS A 360 -9.62 20.00 17.98
N ARG A 361 -10.96 20.03 17.90
CA ARG A 361 -11.76 21.18 18.36
C ARG A 361 -11.66 21.34 19.87
N GLN A 362 -11.73 20.23 20.61
CA GLN A 362 -11.56 20.22 22.06
C GLN A 362 -10.16 20.71 22.45
N ALA A 363 -9.11 20.20 21.81
CA ALA A 363 -7.72 20.66 22.02
C ALA A 363 -7.53 22.15 21.68
N ALA A 364 -8.27 22.65 20.68
CA ALA A 364 -8.31 24.06 20.31
C ALA A 364 -9.08 24.96 21.30
N GLY A 365 -9.66 24.41 22.38
CA GLY A 365 -10.50 25.15 23.32
C GLY A 365 -11.80 25.65 22.72
N LEU A 366 -12.26 25.05 21.62
CA LEU A 366 -13.51 25.43 20.98
C LEU A 366 -14.69 24.75 21.69
N PRO A 367 -15.84 25.44 21.82
CA PRO A 367 -17.00 24.85 22.46
C PRO A 367 -17.47 23.59 21.70
N PRO A 368 -18.03 22.61 22.43
CA PRO A 368 -18.58 21.41 21.84
C PRO A 368 -19.66 21.79 20.84
N LEU A 369 -19.78 20.98 19.78
CA LEU A 369 -20.87 21.16 18.83
C LEU A 369 -22.18 20.80 19.52
N SER A 370 -23.21 21.62 19.32
CA SER A 370 -24.55 21.26 19.77
C SER A 370 -24.96 19.93 19.12
N PRO A 371 -25.53 18.96 19.88
CA PRO A 371 -25.87 17.63 19.38
C PRO A 371 -26.80 17.61 18.16
N ARG A 372 -27.59 18.68 17.96
CA ARG A 372 -28.52 18.84 16.82
C ARG A 372 -28.07 19.91 15.82
N SER A 373 -26.81 20.32 15.87
CA SER A 373 -26.28 21.24 14.87
C SER A 373 -26.08 20.53 13.53
N PRO A 374 -26.27 21.21 12.38
CA PRO A 374 -25.99 20.64 11.06
C PRO A 374 -24.56 20.09 10.94
N ALA A 375 -23.60 20.71 11.65
CA ALA A 375 -22.22 20.23 11.70
C ALA A 375 -22.10 18.89 12.45
N ALA A 376 -22.78 18.71 13.58
CA ALA A 376 -22.77 17.45 14.32
C ALA A 376 -23.43 16.32 13.50
N ASP A 377 -24.56 16.60 12.84
CA ASP A 377 -25.24 15.64 11.97
C ASP A 377 -24.36 15.22 10.79
N ALA A 378 -23.68 16.17 10.14
CA ALA A 378 -22.74 15.88 9.06
C ALA A 378 -21.57 15.00 9.52
N LEU A 379 -21.00 15.25 10.71
CA LEU A 379 -19.94 14.42 11.26
C LEU A 379 -20.41 12.99 11.53
N LYS A 380 -21.62 12.83 12.08
CA LYS A 380 -22.25 11.52 12.33
C LYS A 380 -22.51 10.78 11.03
N GLU A 381 -23.03 11.47 10.00
CA GLU A 381 -23.26 10.87 8.69
C GLU A 381 -21.94 10.42 8.03
N MET A 382 -20.89 11.24 8.11
CA MET A 382 -19.57 10.87 7.62
C MET A 382 -19.03 9.61 8.31
N GLU A 383 -19.19 9.50 9.62
CA GLU A 383 -18.77 8.32 10.37
C GLU A 383 -19.55 7.07 9.97
N ASN A 384 -20.88 7.16 9.89
CA ASN A 384 -21.74 6.07 9.43
C ASN A 384 -21.35 5.60 8.02
N ASN A 385 -21.15 6.53 7.10
CA ASN A 385 -20.72 6.24 5.73
C ASN A 385 -19.33 5.57 5.68
N GLN A 386 -18.40 5.98 6.54
CA GLN A 386 -17.08 5.35 6.63
C GLN A 386 -17.16 3.94 7.20
N CYS A 387 -17.93 3.73 8.28
CA CYS A 387 -18.16 2.42 8.89
C CYS A 387 -18.83 1.46 7.90
N TYR A 388 -19.90 1.90 7.22
CA TYR A 388 -20.57 1.13 6.19
C TYR A 388 -19.60 0.72 5.06
N LYS A 389 -18.85 1.67 4.48
CA LYS A 389 -17.90 1.36 3.40
C LYS A 389 -16.81 0.40 3.85
N ARG A 390 -16.32 0.51 5.10
CA ARG A 390 -15.33 -0.42 5.67
C ARG A 390 -15.91 -1.83 5.81
N ALA A 391 -17.12 -1.96 6.36
CA ALA A 391 -17.82 -3.23 6.49
C ALA A 391 -18.08 -3.88 5.13
N TYR A 392 -18.72 -3.13 4.21
CA TYR A 392 -19.04 -3.57 2.85
C TYR A 392 -17.82 -4.07 2.08
N ASN A 393 -16.68 -3.38 2.20
CA ASN A 393 -15.43 -3.77 1.55
C ASN A 393 -14.79 -5.04 2.13
N ARG A 394 -15.11 -5.40 3.38
CA ARG A 394 -14.60 -6.60 4.06
C ARG A 394 -15.42 -7.85 3.73
N GLU A 395 -16.70 -7.69 3.40
CA GLU A 395 -17.62 -8.77 3.06
C GLU A 395 -17.06 -9.73 1.99
N ALA A 396 -17.16 -11.03 2.27
CA ALA A 396 -16.68 -12.08 1.36
C ALA A 396 -17.38 -12.02 0.00
N GLY A 397 -18.70 -11.77 -0.03
CA GLY A 397 -19.47 -11.62 -1.26
C GLY A 397 -18.95 -10.47 -2.12
N THR A 398 -18.68 -9.30 -1.52
CA THR A 398 -18.10 -8.15 -2.23
C THR A 398 -16.71 -8.44 -2.79
N LYS A 399 -15.86 -9.17 -2.06
CA LYS A 399 -14.55 -9.63 -2.56
C LYS A 399 -14.69 -10.60 -3.75
N ARG A 400 -15.61 -11.56 -3.67
CA ARG A 400 -15.91 -12.51 -4.77
C ARG A 400 -16.40 -11.78 -6.02
N ARG A 401 -17.37 -10.86 -5.88
CA ARG A 401 -17.89 -10.04 -6.98
C ARG A 401 -16.78 -9.21 -7.65
N ARG A 402 -15.88 -8.59 -6.87
CA ARG A 402 -14.73 -7.86 -7.41
C ARG A 402 -13.77 -8.74 -8.21
N LYS A 403 -13.50 -9.96 -7.72
CA LYS A 403 -12.65 -10.93 -8.45
C LYS A 403 -13.33 -11.35 -9.76
N ALA A 404 -14.60 -11.72 -9.72
CA ALA A 404 -15.38 -12.09 -10.90
C ALA A 404 -15.42 -10.96 -11.94
N ARG A 405 -15.71 -9.72 -11.52
CA ARG A 405 -15.69 -8.55 -12.39
C ARG A 405 -14.32 -8.32 -13.04
N ARG A 406 -13.22 -8.52 -12.29
CA ARG A 406 -11.87 -8.40 -12.84
C ARG A 406 -11.60 -9.45 -13.92
N VAL A 407 -12.01 -10.70 -13.70
CA VAL A 407 -11.90 -11.78 -14.70
C VAL A 407 -12.72 -11.44 -15.94
N GLN A 408 -13.96 -10.97 -15.78
CA GLN A 408 -14.81 -10.54 -16.89
C GLN A 408 -14.18 -9.38 -17.69
N LEU A 409 -13.62 -8.38 -17.01
CA LEU A 409 -12.92 -7.27 -17.68
C LEU A 409 -11.70 -7.75 -18.48
N PHE A 410 -10.92 -8.71 -17.95
CA PHE A 410 -9.83 -9.31 -18.71
C PHE A 410 -10.36 -10.09 -19.93
N LYS A 411 -11.39 -10.91 -19.77
CA LYS A 411 -12.02 -11.63 -20.90
C LYS A 411 -12.53 -10.68 -21.98
N ALA A 412 -13.20 -9.59 -21.58
CA ALA A 412 -13.66 -8.55 -22.51
C ALA A 412 -12.49 -7.88 -23.23
N TYR A 413 -11.43 -7.51 -22.50
CA TYR A 413 -10.21 -6.95 -23.08
C TYR A 413 -9.56 -7.89 -24.11
N HIS A 414 -9.62 -9.21 -23.91
CA HIS A 414 -9.15 -10.18 -24.90
C HIS A 414 -10.02 -10.22 -26.14
N ALA A 415 -11.33 -10.30 -25.96
CA ALA A 415 -12.26 -10.33 -27.06
C ALA A 415 -12.13 -9.05 -27.92
N THR A 416 -11.91 -7.89 -27.32
CA THR A 416 -11.72 -6.63 -28.05
C THR A 416 -10.36 -6.53 -28.71
N LYS A 417 -9.24 -6.84 -28.04
CA LYS A 417 -7.89 -6.81 -28.65
C LYS A 417 -7.69 -7.83 -29.77
N VAL A 418 -8.40 -8.97 -29.75
CA VAL A 418 -8.42 -9.94 -30.85
C VAL A 418 -9.20 -9.38 -32.06
N LYS A 419 -10.26 -8.61 -31.81
CA LYS A 419 -11.05 -7.92 -32.86
C LYS A 419 -10.37 -6.65 -33.38
N GLU A 420 -9.62 -5.93 -32.54
CA GLU A 420 -8.89 -4.70 -32.86
C GLU A 420 -7.46 -4.96 -33.35
N ARG A 421 -7.17 -6.10 -34.01
CA ARG A 421 -5.99 -6.22 -34.89
C ARG A 421 -6.15 -5.39 -36.18
N GLY A 422 -6.83 -4.24 -36.09
CA GLY A 422 -7.04 -3.29 -37.18
C GLY A 422 -6.22 -2.04 -36.95
N HIS A 423 -5.27 -1.80 -37.85
CA HIS A 423 -4.63 -0.52 -38.15
C HIS A 423 -4.15 0.32 -36.95
N TYR A 424 -3.04 -0.08 -36.33
CA TYR A 424 -2.15 0.93 -35.77
C TYR A 424 -1.36 1.55 -36.93
N LYS A 425 -1.49 2.86 -37.11
CA LYS A 425 -0.82 3.64 -38.17
C LYS A 425 0.70 3.44 -38.15
N SER A 426 1.23 2.55 -38.99
CA SER A 426 2.63 2.59 -39.42
C SER A 426 2.85 2.09 -40.85
N GLU A 427 1.78 1.93 -41.64
CA GLU A 427 1.88 1.62 -43.06
C GLU A 427 1.08 2.66 -43.87
N LYS A 428 1.67 3.84 -43.97
CA LYS A 428 1.65 4.61 -45.21
C LYS A 428 2.99 5.31 -45.29
N GLU A 429 3.84 4.85 -46.19
CA GLU A 429 4.75 5.76 -46.89
C GLU A 429 3.86 6.78 -47.59
N GLU A 430 3.55 7.89 -46.92
CA GLU A 430 3.04 9.07 -47.59
C GLU A 430 4.26 9.78 -48.17
N GLU A 431 4.39 9.69 -49.50
CA GLU A 431 5.20 10.58 -50.31
C GLU A 431 5.03 12.02 -49.79
N ILE A 432 6.15 12.62 -49.42
CA ILE A 432 6.24 13.97 -48.87
C ILE A 432 5.66 14.96 -49.89
N PRO A 433 4.50 15.60 -49.66
CA PRO A 433 4.08 16.71 -50.50
C PRO A 433 4.88 17.94 -50.08
N SER A 434 5.47 18.60 -51.07
CA SER A 434 6.36 19.75 -50.91
C SER A 434 5.78 20.87 -50.04
N LYS A 435 6.69 21.50 -49.30
CA LYS A 435 6.50 22.58 -48.32
C LYS A 435 5.41 23.59 -48.72
N ARG A 436 4.35 23.70 -47.92
CA ARG A 436 3.45 24.88 -47.94
C ARG A 436 3.95 25.98 -47.00
N PRO A 437 3.80 27.28 -47.36
CA PRO A 437 4.39 28.37 -46.61
C PRO A 437 3.69 28.64 -45.27
N ARG A 438 4.51 29.04 -44.30
CA ARG A 438 4.19 29.43 -42.92
C ARG A 438 3.08 30.49 -42.88
N ARG A 439 1.86 30.13 -42.41
CA ARG A 439 0.83 31.13 -42.06
C ARG A 439 1.13 31.74 -40.69
N LYS A 440 1.16 33.07 -40.65
CA LYS A 440 1.40 33.90 -39.45
C LYS A 440 0.31 33.66 -38.39
N ALA A 441 0.73 33.61 -37.13
CA ALA A 441 -0.14 33.39 -35.98
C ALA A 441 -1.13 34.54 -35.77
N THR A 442 -2.43 34.24 -35.82
CA THR A 442 -3.49 35.14 -35.38
C THR A 442 -3.61 35.10 -33.85
N LYS A 443 -3.61 36.28 -33.22
CA LYS A 443 -3.78 36.49 -31.77
C LYS A 443 -5.06 35.78 -31.28
N LYS A 444 -4.93 34.82 -30.37
CA LYS A 444 -6.06 34.28 -29.59
C LYS A 444 -6.44 35.29 -28.51
N GLN A 445 -7.71 35.72 -28.50
CA GLN A 445 -8.31 36.46 -27.39
C GLN A 445 -8.48 35.57 -26.13
N PRO A 446 -8.57 36.16 -24.93
CA PRO A 446 -8.68 35.44 -23.67
C PRO A 446 -10.08 34.82 -23.55
N ARG A 447 -10.17 33.50 -23.35
CA ARG A 447 -11.42 32.86 -22.96
C ARG A 447 -11.62 33.01 -21.46
N GLY A 448 -12.73 33.67 -21.12
CA GLY A 448 -13.22 33.84 -19.76
C GLY A 448 -13.55 32.52 -19.08
N THR A 449 -13.55 32.61 -17.76
CA THR A 449 -13.98 31.63 -16.77
C THR A 449 -15.37 31.06 -17.08
N SER A 450 -15.49 29.74 -17.17
CA SER A 450 -16.78 29.06 -17.13
C SER A 450 -16.72 27.92 -16.12
N ASP A 451 -17.71 27.93 -15.24
CA ASP A 451 -17.91 27.08 -14.08
C ASP A 451 -17.88 25.57 -14.35
N HIS A 452 -17.44 24.86 -13.31
CA HIS A 452 -17.50 23.42 -13.20
C HIS A 452 -18.96 22.93 -13.11
N ALA A 453 -19.55 22.51 -14.23
CA ALA A 453 -20.77 21.71 -14.24
C ALA A 453 -20.41 20.21 -14.23
N TYR A 454 -20.71 19.53 -13.13
CA TYR A 454 -20.73 18.07 -13.06
C TYR A 454 -21.95 17.55 -13.84
N ASN A 455 -21.73 16.88 -14.97
CA ASN A 455 -22.77 16.07 -15.61
C ASN A 455 -23.08 14.85 -14.74
N ARG A 456 -24.23 14.93 -14.06
CA ARG A 456 -24.93 13.82 -13.42
C ARG A 456 -25.69 13.09 -14.54
N LEU A 457 -25.29 11.87 -14.87
CA LEU A 457 -26.12 10.98 -15.68
C LEU A 457 -27.14 10.36 -14.73
N ASP A 458 -28.35 10.92 -14.74
CA ASP A 458 -29.54 10.31 -14.18
C ASP A 458 -29.96 9.11 -15.04
N GLY A 459 -30.39 8.02 -14.40
CA GLY A 459 -30.98 6.92 -15.14
C GLY A 459 -30.96 5.52 -14.51
N GLU A 460 -31.03 5.36 -13.18
CA GLU A 460 -31.54 4.10 -12.60
C GLU A 460 -32.36 4.40 -11.33
N ALA A 461 -33.63 4.01 -11.37
CA ALA A 461 -34.61 4.19 -10.31
C ALA A 461 -34.17 3.48 -9.03
N ARG A 462 -34.21 4.19 -7.90
CA ARG A 462 -34.03 3.61 -6.57
C ARG A 462 -35.27 2.78 -6.20
N PRO A 463 -35.13 1.54 -5.72
CA PRO A 463 -36.25 0.83 -5.11
C PRO A 463 -36.58 1.48 -3.77
N THR A 464 -37.80 1.99 -3.63
CA THR A 464 -38.40 2.36 -2.33
C THR A 464 -38.60 1.09 -1.51
N TRP A 465 -37.98 1.00 -0.34
CA TRP A 465 -38.28 -0.07 0.62
C TRP A 465 -39.08 0.46 1.80
N SER A 466 -40.29 -0.08 1.91
CA SER A 466 -41.23 0.02 3.01
C SER A 466 -40.64 -0.51 4.32
N LYS A 467 -40.87 0.24 5.40
CA LYS A 467 -40.54 -0.14 6.78
C LYS A 467 -41.28 -1.43 7.16
N ALA A 468 -40.56 -2.54 7.24
CA ALA A 468 -41.00 -3.69 8.02
C ALA A 468 -40.60 -3.48 9.48
N LYS A 469 -41.58 -3.17 10.35
CA LYS A 469 -41.43 -3.25 11.80
C LYS A 469 -41.12 -4.70 12.16
N LYS A 470 -39.94 -4.97 12.73
CA LYS A 470 -39.72 -6.14 13.58
C LYS A 470 -39.58 -5.65 15.01
N THR A 471 -40.64 -5.85 15.77
CA THR A 471 -40.65 -5.90 17.23
C THR A 471 -39.77 -7.07 17.66
N SER A 472 -38.64 -6.80 18.30
CA SER A 472 -37.96 -7.79 19.14
C SER A 472 -38.35 -7.50 20.58
N GLN A 473 -39.26 -8.31 21.11
CA GLN A 473 -39.51 -8.41 22.53
C GLN A 473 -38.21 -8.83 23.23
N TRP A 474 -37.87 -8.00 24.21
CA TRP A 474 -36.92 -8.29 25.26
C TRP A 474 -37.64 -9.21 26.25
N SER A 475 -37.14 -10.42 26.45
CA SER A 475 -37.46 -11.25 27.61
C SER A 475 -36.13 -11.56 28.29
N GLY A 476 -35.91 -10.89 29.42
CA GLY A 476 -34.93 -11.36 30.39
C GLY A 476 -35.48 -12.60 31.08
N GLU A 477 -34.57 -13.52 31.38
CA GLU A 477 -34.73 -14.52 32.43
C GLU A 477 -33.37 -14.64 33.10
N GLU A 478 -33.34 -14.15 34.33
CA GLU A 478 -32.44 -14.57 35.40
C GLU A 478 -32.73 -16.06 35.69
N ASP A 479 -31.69 -16.86 35.94
CA ASP A 479 -31.53 -17.58 37.22
C ASP A 479 -30.42 -18.65 37.17
N ASN A 480 -29.65 -18.65 38.27
CA ASN A 480 -28.58 -19.55 38.75
C ASN A 480 -27.20 -19.54 38.09
#